data_AF-A0A7Y0W005-F1
#
_entry.id   AF-A0A7Y0W005-F1
#
_cell.length_a   1.000
_cell.length_b   1.000
_cell.length_c   1.000
_cell.angle_alpha   90.00
_cell.angle_beta   90.00
_cell.angle_gamma   90.00
#
_symmetry.space_group_name_H-M   'P 1'
#
loop_
_entity.id
_entity.type
_entity.pdbx_description
1 polymer ?
#
loop_
_entity_poly.entity_id
_entity_poly.type
_entity_poly.pdbx_seq_one_letter_code
_entity_poly.pdbx_strand_id
1 'polypeptide(L)'
;MDLFNLISYKLESFLNIRPVPQSLGVIFYQEDEPLLLSAAAKKSNGTTLYVSRWHDLFSASAFEKAMSKQGFTEADCYALLLVLSRFGHLLDIDNRQRTNKDYFIFFYLIQLISLKNSPIDEDAAFRNHMLTFLLFELSIDDEVYRRFSIKDNQLLMVTEAFGSIALLDLINVIYKTIKADTRKEHALLSTLKTFQTNIVKLLVTPDNKNYRLNFNDRYSELMYPDVFLYTYTHHRQQAFEALVDTVNPLQSTENLFVSSIILMNYAFYILRTRPREILKLKKFVDDDALFGKLLEAVIKRRMAVTKVQFEKIPTGHDLSLINDKQTSFYNILYSL
;
A
#
# COMPACT_ATOMS: atom_id res chain seq x y z
N MET A 1 -1.55 17.12 11.11
CA MET A 1 -2.49 16.09 10.63
C MET A 1 -1.82 14.74 10.74
N ASP A 2 -2.47 13.80 11.40
CA ASP A 2 -1.96 12.45 11.59
C ASP A 2 -2.52 11.53 10.50
N LEU A 3 -1.71 11.26 9.46
CA LEU A 3 -2.11 10.40 8.35
C LEU A 3 -2.22 8.93 8.75
N PHE A 4 -1.53 8.50 9.80
CA PHE A 4 -1.64 7.12 10.25
C PHE A 4 -3.04 6.86 10.80
N ASN A 5 -3.64 7.83 11.49
CA ASN A 5 -5.04 7.73 11.93
C ASN A 5 -6.03 7.63 10.77
N LEU A 6 -5.79 8.34 9.65
CA LEU A 6 -6.60 8.20 8.43
C LEU A 6 -6.49 6.78 7.83
N ILE A 7 -5.30 6.20 7.80
CA ILE A 7 -5.09 4.81 7.34
C ILE A 7 -5.77 3.82 8.29
N SER A 8 -5.63 4.00 9.61
CA SER A 8 -6.32 3.18 10.61
C SER A 8 -7.84 3.24 10.46
N TYR A 9 -8.38 4.42 10.17
CA TYR A 9 -9.82 4.59 9.92
C TYR A 9 -10.27 3.91 8.63
N LYS A 10 -9.49 4.02 7.55
CA LYS A 10 -9.73 3.27 6.29
C LYS A 10 -9.75 1.76 6.57
N LEU A 11 -8.82 1.26 7.37
CA LEU A 11 -8.74 -0.15 7.74
C LEU A 11 -9.95 -0.58 8.58
N GLU A 12 -10.34 0.20 9.59
CA GLU A 12 -11.55 -0.07 10.38
C GLU A 12 -12.78 -0.18 9.47
N SER A 13 -12.90 0.71 8.49
CA SER A 13 -13.98 0.71 7.49
C SER A 13 -13.89 -0.45 6.49
N PHE A 14 -12.69 -0.90 6.17
CA PHE A 14 -12.48 -2.08 5.34
C PHE A 14 -12.92 -3.36 6.08
N LEU A 15 -12.65 -3.44 7.38
CA LEU A 15 -12.96 -4.61 8.21
C LEU A 15 -14.44 -4.64 8.62
N ASN A 16 -15.02 -3.49 8.98
CA ASN A 16 -16.39 -3.36 9.47
C ASN A 16 -17.31 -2.70 8.42
N ILE A 17 -18.50 -3.25 8.18
CA ILE A 17 -19.47 -2.71 7.21
C ILE A 17 -20.16 -1.44 7.76
N ARG A 18 -20.05 -1.14 9.06
CA ARG A 18 -20.66 0.02 9.73
C ARG A 18 -19.65 0.86 10.52
N PRO A 19 -18.57 1.37 9.89
CA PRO A 19 -17.65 2.25 10.58
C PRO A 19 -18.36 3.55 10.98
N VAL A 20 -18.05 4.09 12.15
CA VAL A 20 -18.61 5.38 12.59
C VAL A 20 -17.86 6.50 11.89
N PRO A 21 -18.51 7.46 11.21
CA PRO A 21 -17.84 8.61 10.61
C PRO A 21 -16.98 9.37 11.63
N GLN A 22 -15.68 9.49 11.37
CA GLN A 22 -14.77 10.31 12.19
C GLN A 22 -14.48 11.63 11.48
N SER A 23 -14.63 12.74 12.20
CA SER A 23 -14.14 14.04 11.75
C SER A 23 -12.62 14.09 11.97
N LEU A 24 -11.86 14.00 10.88
CA LEU A 24 -10.39 13.93 10.92
C LEU A 24 -9.73 15.30 10.70
N GLY A 25 -10.44 16.36 11.12
CA GLY A 25 -10.00 17.75 11.03
C GLY A 25 -10.42 18.42 9.72
N VAL A 26 -9.49 19.17 9.10
CA VAL A 26 -9.77 19.94 7.86
C VAL A 26 -9.98 19.02 6.65
N ILE A 27 -9.37 17.84 6.67
CA ILE A 27 -9.62 16.77 5.72
C ILE A 27 -10.55 15.76 6.39
N PHE A 28 -11.63 15.39 5.70
CA PHE A 28 -12.67 14.50 6.18
C PHE A 28 -13.11 13.56 5.06
N TYR A 29 -13.85 12.50 5.41
CA TYR A 29 -14.45 11.61 4.43
C TYR A 29 -15.79 12.15 3.91
N GLN A 30 -15.96 12.14 2.60
CA GLN A 30 -17.23 12.45 1.96
C GLN A 30 -17.50 11.45 0.82
N GLU A 31 -18.77 11.13 0.62
CA GLU A 31 -19.23 10.30 -0.48
C GLU A 31 -18.99 11.01 -1.83
N ASP A 32 -18.06 10.49 -2.64
CA ASP A 32 -17.76 10.97 -4.02
C ASP A 32 -18.73 10.33 -5.02
N GLU A 33 -18.94 9.02 -4.87
CA GLU A 33 -19.92 8.23 -5.59
C GLU A 33 -20.68 7.35 -4.58
N PRO A 34 -21.86 6.80 -4.93
CA PRO A 34 -22.58 5.90 -4.04
C PRO A 34 -21.68 4.80 -3.48
N LEU A 35 -21.57 4.75 -2.15
CA LEU A 35 -20.72 3.81 -1.40
C LEU A 35 -19.19 3.98 -1.58
N LEU A 36 -18.72 5.06 -2.19
CA LEU A 36 -17.29 5.43 -2.27
C LEU A 36 -17.03 6.67 -1.41
N LEU A 37 -16.38 6.48 -0.26
CA LEU A 37 -15.95 7.59 0.59
C LEU A 37 -14.52 7.99 0.22
N SER A 38 -14.34 9.25 -0.16
CA SER A 38 -13.04 9.81 -0.55
C SER A 38 -12.60 10.90 0.42
N ALA A 39 -11.30 11.09 0.56
CA ALA A 39 -10.75 12.19 1.34
C ALA A 39 -11.07 13.54 0.67
N ALA A 40 -11.66 14.45 1.43
CA ALA A 40 -12.19 15.71 0.96
C ALA A 40 -11.88 16.87 1.91
N ALA A 41 -11.96 18.08 1.38
CA ALA A 41 -11.83 19.33 2.13
C ALA A 41 -12.87 20.35 1.63
N LYS A 42 -13.09 21.42 2.39
CA LYS A 42 -14.00 22.51 2.00
C LYS A 42 -13.25 23.66 1.35
N LYS A 43 -13.77 24.15 0.22
CA LYS A 43 -13.38 25.43 -0.38
C LYS A 43 -13.95 26.60 0.43
N SER A 44 -13.44 27.80 0.20
CA SER A 44 -13.90 29.03 0.86
C SER A 44 -15.40 29.31 0.71
N ASN A 45 -16.04 28.83 -0.36
CA ASN A 45 -17.47 28.97 -0.62
C ASN A 45 -18.32 27.81 -0.04
N GLY A 46 -17.74 26.93 0.77
CA GLY A 46 -18.43 25.78 1.38
C GLY A 46 -18.60 24.55 0.47
N THR A 47 -18.24 24.65 -0.82
CA THR A 47 -18.27 23.49 -1.73
C THR A 47 -17.14 22.51 -1.41
N THR A 48 -17.38 21.24 -1.71
CA THR A 48 -16.40 20.18 -1.48
C THR A 48 -15.34 20.14 -2.57
N LEU A 49 -14.09 19.89 -2.18
CA LEU A 49 -12.99 19.50 -3.05
C LEU A 49 -12.49 18.13 -2.60
N TYR A 50 -12.50 17.14 -3.48
CA TYR A 50 -11.80 15.88 -3.24
C TYR A 50 -10.29 16.09 -3.34
N VAL A 51 -9.54 15.57 -2.38
CA VAL A 51 -8.08 15.76 -2.31
C VAL A 51 -7.38 15.18 -3.55
N SER A 52 -7.94 14.12 -4.13
CA SER A 52 -7.48 13.55 -5.41
C SER A 52 -7.62 14.51 -6.59
N ARG A 53 -8.53 15.49 -6.52
CA ARG A 53 -8.76 16.52 -7.55
C ARG A 53 -8.19 17.88 -7.16
N TRP A 54 -7.13 17.90 -6.34
CA TRP A 54 -6.48 19.13 -5.89
C TRP A 54 -6.09 20.11 -7.02
N HIS A 55 -5.81 19.57 -8.21
CA HIS A 55 -5.46 20.34 -9.39
C HIS A 55 -6.61 21.19 -9.95
N ASP A 56 -7.88 20.90 -9.58
CA ASP A 56 -9.05 21.73 -9.95
C ASP A 56 -8.98 23.18 -9.40
N LEU A 57 -8.05 23.46 -8.49
CA LEU A 57 -7.81 24.79 -7.95
C LEU A 57 -6.96 25.69 -8.86
N PHE A 58 -6.44 25.15 -9.97
CA PHE A 58 -5.66 25.89 -10.95
C PHE A 58 -5.81 25.30 -12.35
N SER A 59 -5.35 26.03 -13.37
CA SER A 59 -5.32 25.53 -14.74
C SER A 59 -4.09 24.64 -14.95
N ALA A 60 -4.30 23.38 -15.33
CA ALA A 60 -3.23 22.45 -15.66
C ALA A 60 -2.32 23.00 -16.78
N SER A 61 -2.91 23.54 -17.85
CA SER A 61 -2.14 24.14 -18.95
C SER A 61 -1.34 25.38 -18.55
N ALA A 62 -1.84 26.20 -17.61
CA ALA A 62 -1.08 27.32 -17.06
C ALA A 62 0.07 26.83 -16.17
N PHE A 63 -0.16 25.76 -15.40
CA PHE A 63 0.85 25.11 -14.58
C PHE A 63 1.97 24.53 -15.44
N GLU A 64 1.66 23.75 -16.46
CA GLU A 64 2.62 23.17 -17.42
C GLU A 64 3.47 24.25 -18.08
N LYS A 65 2.84 25.33 -18.58
CA LYS A 65 3.58 26.48 -19.17
C LYS A 65 4.53 27.13 -18.16
N ALA A 66 4.16 27.21 -16.89
CA ALA A 66 4.99 27.82 -15.86
C ALA A 66 6.12 26.89 -15.38
N MET A 67 5.88 25.57 -15.35
CA MET A 67 6.89 24.55 -15.08
C MET A 67 7.88 24.40 -16.25
N SER A 68 7.41 24.50 -17.50
CA SER A 68 8.25 24.49 -18.70
C SER A 68 9.24 25.66 -18.72
N LYS A 69 8.85 26.85 -18.26
CA LYS A 69 9.77 27.98 -18.06
C LYS A 69 10.87 27.71 -17.03
N GLN A 70 10.68 26.72 -16.17
CA GLN A 70 11.64 26.24 -15.18
C GLN A 70 12.40 25.00 -15.66
N GLY A 71 12.20 24.57 -16.91
CA GLY A 71 12.91 23.46 -17.56
C GLY A 71 12.26 22.08 -17.43
N PHE A 72 11.10 21.95 -16.79
CA PHE A 72 10.38 20.67 -16.70
C PHE A 72 9.61 20.37 -17.99
N THR A 73 9.51 19.09 -18.36
CA THR A 73 8.76 18.68 -19.55
C THR A 73 7.29 18.44 -19.25
N GLU A 74 6.49 18.26 -20.31
CA GLU A 74 5.07 17.89 -20.16
C GLU A 74 4.91 16.56 -19.42
N ALA A 75 5.76 15.57 -19.73
CA ALA A 75 5.76 14.28 -19.06
C ALA A 75 6.10 14.39 -17.57
N ASP A 76 7.05 15.26 -17.21
CA ASP A 76 7.36 15.56 -15.79
C ASP A 76 6.12 16.14 -15.08
N CYS A 77 5.43 17.10 -15.73
CA CYS A 77 4.25 17.74 -15.17
C CYS A 77 3.09 16.75 -15.00
N TYR A 78 2.86 15.89 -16.01
CA TYR A 78 1.86 14.83 -15.96
C TYR A 78 2.11 13.87 -14.81
N ALA A 79 3.33 13.35 -14.69
CA ALA A 79 3.72 12.44 -13.61
C ALA A 79 3.48 13.05 -12.23
N LEU A 80 3.85 14.32 -12.02
CA LEU A 80 3.64 15.03 -10.76
C LEU A 80 2.17 15.23 -10.43
N LEU A 81 1.35 15.69 -11.38
CA LEU A 81 -0.09 15.85 -11.17
C LEU A 81 -0.74 14.51 -10.83
N LEU A 82 -0.40 13.46 -11.59
CA LEU A 82 -0.96 12.12 -11.41
C LEU A 82 -0.61 11.56 -10.03
N VAL A 83 0.67 11.50 -9.66
CA VAL A 83 1.10 10.91 -8.38
C VAL A 83 0.52 11.66 -7.18
N LEU A 84 0.55 12.99 -7.20
CA LEU A 84 0.01 13.79 -6.10
C LEU A 84 -1.52 13.68 -5.99
N SER A 85 -2.22 13.45 -7.11
CA SER A 85 -3.64 13.11 -7.12
C SER A 85 -3.90 11.71 -6.56
N ARG A 86 -3.05 10.72 -6.89
CA ARG A 86 -3.16 9.35 -6.38
C ARG A 86 -2.90 9.22 -4.88
N PHE A 87 -2.19 10.14 -4.26
CA PHE A 87 -2.12 10.21 -2.79
C PHE A 87 -3.48 10.45 -2.13
N GLY A 88 -4.42 11.16 -2.80
CA GLY A 88 -5.79 11.27 -2.32
C GLY A 88 -6.52 9.92 -2.30
N HIS A 89 -6.35 9.15 -3.38
CA HIS A 89 -6.98 7.83 -3.54
C HIS A 89 -6.45 6.75 -2.59
N LEU A 90 -5.25 6.94 -2.04
CA LEU A 90 -4.70 6.04 -1.03
C LEU A 90 -5.67 5.84 0.15
N LEU A 91 -6.42 6.89 0.48
CA LEU A 91 -7.34 6.94 1.60
C LEU A 91 -8.78 6.55 1.24
N ASP A 92 -9.11 6.32 -0.03
CA ASP A 92 -10.48 5.99 -0.44
C ASP A 92 -10.96 4.71 0.23
N ILE A 93 -12.23 4.71 0.62
CA ILE A 93 -12.96 3.56 1.17
C ILE A 93 -14.05 3.22 0.15
N ASP A 94 -13.81 2.18 -0.63
CA ASP A 94 -14.76 1.66 -1.61
C ASP A 94 -15.62 0.55 -1.00
N ASN A 95 -16.81 0.89 -0.51
CA ASN A 95 -17.75 -0.08 0.05
C ASN A 95 -18.55 -0.82 -1.03
N ARG A 96 -18.40 -0.48 -2.32
CA ARG A 96 -19.06 -1.21 -3.43
C ARG A 96 -18.43 -2.57 -3.63
N GLN A 97 -17.12 -2.67 -3.40
CA GLN A 97 -16.33 -3.87 -3.62
C GLN A 97 -15.19 -3.94 -2.61
N ARG A 98 -15.16 -5.00 -1.79
CA ARG A 98 -13.97 -5.32 -1.00
C ARG A 98 -13.01 -6.10 -1.87
N THR A 99 -12.08 -5.37 -2.49
CA THR A 99 -11.22 -5.95 -3.53
C THR A 99 -9.94 -6.55 -2.96
N ASN A 100 -9.33 -7.46 -3.71
CA ASN A 100 -7.97 -7.91 -3.43
C ASN A 100 -6.95 -6.75 -3.50
N LYS A 101 -7.27 -5.71 -4.26
CA LYS A 101 -6.44 -4.51 -4.40
C LYS A 101 -6.26 -3.78 -3.07
N ASP A 102 -7.30 -3.65 -2.24
CA ASP A 102 -7.15 -3.01 -0.92
C ASP A 102 -6.21 -3.79 0.00
N TYR A 103 -6.29 -5.12 -0.02
CA TYR A 103 -5.34 -5.96 0.69
C TYR A 103 -3.88 -5.71 0.27
N PHE A 104 -3.62 -5.58 -1.04
CA PHE A 104 -2.30 -5.25 -1.55
C PHE A 104 -1.88 -3.84 -1.16
N ILE A 105 -2.77 -2.85 -1.27
CA ILE A 105 -2.49 -1.47 -0.82
C ILE A 105 -2.12 -1.46 0.67
N PHE A 106 -2.90 -2.11 1.54
CA PHE A 106 -2.58 -2.21 2.96
C PHE A 106 -1.26 -2.93 3.21
N PHE A 107 -1.02 -4.04 2.51
CA PHE A 107 0.25 -4.74 2.61
C PHE A 107 1.42 -3.80 2.29
N TYR A 108 1.44 -3.18 1.11
CA TYR A 108 2.53 -2.29 0.70
C TYR A 108 2.71 -1.09 1.64
N LEU A 109 1.61 -0.53 2.16
CA LEU A 109 1.66 0.53 3.17
C LEU A 109 2.31 0.06 4.47
N ILE A 110 1.86 -1.07 5.03
CA ILE A 110 2.44 -1.64 6.26
C ILE A 110 3.93 -1.90 6.06
N GLN A 111 4.30 -2.50 4.92
CA GLN A 111 5.70 -2.78 4.60
C GLN A 111 6.52 -1.49 4.50
N LEU A 112 6.11 -0.49 3.72
CA LEU A 112 6.83 0.79 3.56
C LEU A 112 7.02 1.52 4.89
N ILE A 113 5.93 1.68 5.66
CA ILE A 113 5.92 2.39 6.93
C ILE A 113 6.81 1.70 7.98
N SER A 114 6.90 0.37 7.94
CA SER A 114 7.72 -0.40 8.88
C SER A 114 9.20 -0.40 8.46
N LEU A 115 9.47 -0.66 7.18
CA LEU A 115 10.83 -0.81 6.67
C LEU A 115 11.62 0.50 6.71
N LYS A 116 10.96 1.67 6.61
CA LYS A 116 11.68 2.96 6.66
C LYS A 116 12.43 3.20 7.97
N ASN A 117 12.04 2.51 9.05
CA ASN A 117 12.69 2.57 10.36
C ASN A 117 13.51 1.31 10.67
N SER A 118 13.66 0.36 9.72
CA SER A 118 14.29 -0.94 9.93
C SER A 118 15.64 -1.04 9.23
N PRO A 119 16.68 -1.60 9.88
CA PRO A 119 17.98 -1.85 9.23
C PRO A 119 17.92 -3.00 8.20
N ILE A 120 16.82 -3.77 8.15
CA ILE A 120 16.66 -4.91 7.24
C ILE A 120 16.68 -4.47 5.75
N ASP A 121 16.38 -3.20 5.49
CA ASP A 121 16.25 -2.64 4.13
C ASP A 121 17.06 -1.34 3.96
N GLU A 122 18.32 -1.40 4.41
CA GLU A 122 19.25 -0.26 4.38
C GLU A 122 19.46 0.28 2.96
N ASP A 123 19.55 -0.59 1.96
CA ASP A 123 19.70 -0.23 0.53
C ASP A 123 18.37 0.11 -0.17
N ALA A 124 17.26 0.08 0.57
CA ALA A 124 15.90 0.32 0.09
C ALA A 124 15.41 -0.66 -1.00
N ALA A 125 16.01 -1.85 -1.16
CA ALA A 125 15.59 -2.80 -2.19
C ALA A 125 14.13 -3.28 -2.00
N PHE A 126 13.74 -3.63 -0.79
CA PHE A 126 12.36 -4.01 -0.46
C PHE A 126 11.43 -2.80 -0.54
N ARG A 127 11.80 -1.64 0.02
CA ARG A 127 10.99 -0.42 -0.07
C ARG A 127 10.73 0.01 -1.51
N ASN A 128 11.71 -0.07 -2.41
CA ASN A 128 11.50 0.22 -3.83
C ASN A 128 10.51 -0.75 -4.48
N HIS A 129 10.58 -2.04 -4.16
CA HIS A 129 9.58 -3.01 -4.61
C HIS A 129 8.18 -2.65 -4.11
N MET A 130 8.03 -2.39 -2.80
CA MET A 130 6.74 -2.03 -2.21
C MET A 130 6.18 -0.73 -2.79
N LEU A 131 7.03 0.27 -3.02
CA LEU A 131 6.63 1.53 -3.65
C LEU A 131 6.11 1.30 -5.07
N THR A 132 6.87 0.57 -5.90
CA THR A 132 6.51 0.31 -7.30
C THR A 132 5.12 -0.32 -7.39
N PHE A 133 4.88 -1.37 -6.59
CA PHE A 133 3.59 -2.05 -6.61
C PHE A 133 2.48 -1.25 -5.93
N LEU A 134 2.77 -0.43 -4.91
CA LEU A 134 1.79 0.50 -4.38
C LEU A 134 1.33 1.50 -5.46
N LEU A 135 2.25 2.08 -6.21
CA LEU A 135 1.91 3.01 -7.29
C LEU A 135 1.11 2.32 -8.41
N PHE A 136 1.48 1.09 -8.77
CA PHE A 136 0.70 0.26 -9.69
C PHE A 136 -0.73 0.03 -9.18
N GLU A 137 -0.91 -0.38 -7.92
CA GLU A 137 -2.24 -0.58 -7.33
C GLU A 137 -3.04 0.73 -7.30
N LEU A 138 -2.39 1.89 -7.17
CA LEU A 138 -3.03 3.21 -7.31
C LEU A 138 -3.37 3.60 -8.76
N SER A 139 -3.26 2.65 -9.71
CA SER A 139 -3.58 2.84 -11.12
C SER A 139 -2.77 3.98 -11.75
N ILE A 140 -1.50 4.04 -11.39
CA ILE A 140 -0.47 4.83 -12.07
C ILE A 140 0.09 3.96 -13.19
N ASP A 141 0.27 4.52 -14.37
CA ASP A 141 0.80 3.80 -15.51
C ASP A 141 2.30 3.46 -15.35
N ASP A 142 2.75 2.47 -16.14
CA ASP A 142 4.11 1.91 -16.08
C ASP A 142 5.19 2.93 -16.38
N GLU A 143 4.91 3.91 -17.24
CA GLU A 143 5.87 4.96 -17.57
C GLU A 143 6.06 5.89 -16.37
N VAL A 144 4.96 6.31 -15.73
CA VAL A 144 5.01 7.25 -14.61
C VAL A 144 5.60 6.60 -13.36
N TYR A 145 5.13 5.42 -12.92
CA TYR A 145 5.62 4.90 -11.64
C TYR A 145 7.10 4.52 -11.67
N ARG A 146 7.66 4.16 -12.85
CA ARG A 146 9.09 3.88 -13.00
C ARG A 146 9.98 5.10 -12.82
N ARG A 147 9.41 6.32 -12.89
CA ARG A 147 10.12 7.56 -12.58
C ARG A 147 10.39 7.70 -11.08
N PHE A 148 9.74 6.92 -10.21
CA PHE A 148 9.84 7.07 -8.76
C PHE A 148 10.68 5.97 -8.11
N SER A 149 11.55 6.34 -7.19
CA SER A 149 12.38 5.41 -6.42
C SER A 149 12.71 5.97 -5.04
N ILE A 150 13.08 5.09 -4.12
CA ILE A 150 13.58 5.44 -2.79
C ILE A 150 15.09 5.29 -2.78
N LYS A 151 15.78 6.36 -2.40
CA LYS A 151 17.23 6.37 -2.19
C LYS A 151 17.56 7.34 -1.07
N ASP A 152 18.52 6.97 -0.22
CA ASP A 152 18.97 7.81 0.90
C ASP A 152 17.80 8.31 1.77
N ASN A 153 16.80 7.44 1.99
CA ASN A 153 15.57 7.73 2.75
C ASN A 153 14.69 8.87 2.18
N GLN A 154 14.82 9.13 0.88
CA GLN A 154 14.02 10.10 0.15
C GLN A 154 13.28 9.41 -1.00
N LEU A 155 12.04 9.84 -1.26
CA LEU A 155 11.32 9.52 -2.49
C LEU A 155 11.80 10.47 -3.59
N LEU A 156 12.49 9.93 -4.57
CA LEU A 156 13.01 10.65 -5.72
C LEU A 156 12.11 10.44 -6.94
N MET A 157 12.02 11.46 -7.78
CA MET A 157 11.47 11.39 -9.13
C MET A 157 12.59 11.67 -10.13
N VAL A 158 12.76 10.78 -11.12
CA VAL A 158 13.60 11.02 -12.29
C VAL A 158 12.85 11.96 -13.23
N THR A 159 13.47 13.09 -13.50
CA THR A 159 13.00 14.11 -14.45
C THR A 159 13.86 14.09 -15.70
N GLU A 160 13.29 14.52 -16.82
CA GLU A 160 14.00 14.47 -18.11
C GLU A 160 15.15 15.49 -18.19
N ALA A 161 14.97 16.67 -17.59
CA ALA A 161 15.95 17.75 -17.68
C ALA A 161 16.96 17.80 -16.53
N PHE A 162 16.59 17.31 -15.33
CA PHE A 162 17.38 17.51 -14.11
C PHE A 162 17.82 16.23 -13.43
N GLY A 163 17.51 15.06 -14.00
CA GLY A 163 17.76 13.77 -13.35
C GLY A 163 16.89 13.61 -12.10
N SER A 164 17.42 12.93 -11.08
CA SER A 164 16.66 12.61 -9.86
C SER A 164 16.53 13.80 -8.91
N ILE A 165 15.30 14.18 -8.59
CA ILE A 165 14.97 15.23 -7.60
C ILE A 165 14.10 14.63 -6.50
N ALA A 166 14.31 15.03 -5.24
CA ALA A 166 13.44 14.66 -4.15
C ALA A 166 12.01 15.20 -4.35
N LEU A 167 11.01 14.32 -4.21
CA LEU A 167 9.60 14.68 -4.41
C LEU A 167 9.13 15.77 -3.44
N LEU A 168 9.69 15.82 -2.22
CA LEU A 168 9.40 16.89 -1.27
C LEU A 168 9.82 18.27 -1.80
N ASP A 169 10.94 18.35 -2.51
CA ASP A 169 11.40 19.59 -3.15
C ASP A 169 10.52 19.94 -4.36
N LEU A 170 10.15 18.94 -5.15
CA LEU A 170 9.21 19.13 -6.27
C LEU A 170 7.84 19.62 -5.80
N ILE A 171 7.32 19.12 -4.67
CA ILE A 171 6.09 19.65 -4.04
C ILE A 171 6.27 21.15 -3.73
N ASN A 172 7.40 21.55 -3.14
CA ASN A 172 7.65 22.97 -2.87
C ASN A 172 7.68 23.81 -4.16
N VAL A 173 8.34 23.32 -5.21
CA VAL A 173 8.39 23.96 -6.53
C VAL A 173 6.98 24.12 -7.11
N ILE A 174 6.17 23.06 -7.10
CA ILE A 174 4.78 23.07 -7.62
C ILE A 174 3.96 24.17 -6.95
N TYR A 175 3.93 24.21 -5.62
CA TYR A 175 3.10 25.18 -4.89
C TYR A 175 3.57 26.62 -5.08
N LYS A 176 4.87 26.84 -5.26
CA LYS A 176 5.43 28.14 -5.65
C LYS A 176 5.02 28.51 -7.08
N THR A 177 5.12 27.57 -8.02
CA THR A 177 4.77 27.76 -9.44
C THR A 177 3.31 28.14 -9.63
N ILE A 178 2.39 27.48 -8.92
CA ILE A 178 0.97 27.84 -8.97
C ILE A 178 0.66 29.14 -8.20
N LYS A 179 1.65 29.75 -7.52
CA LYS A 179 1.48 30.94 -6.67
C LYS A 179 0.43 30.72 -5.57
N ALA A 180 0.54 29.61 -4.86
CA ALA A 180 -0.48 29.16 -3.90
C ALA A 180 -0.85 30.25 -2.87
N ASP A 181 0.13 30.98 -2.34
CA ASP A 181 -0.06 31.97 -1.27
C ASP A 181 -0.87 33.20 -1.72
N THR A 182 -0.93 33.50 -3.02
CA THR A 182 -1.66 34.65 -3.56
C THR A 182 -3.05 34.28 -4.09
N ARG A 183 -3.44 33.01 -4.03
CA ARG A 183 -4.73 32.54 -4.56
C ARG A 183 -5.85 32.73 -3.54
N LYS A 184 -7.09 32.81 -4.05
CA LYS A 184 -8.31 32.81 -3.23
C LYS A 184 -8.33 31.64 -2.24
N GLU A 185 -7.98 30.44 -2.69
CA GLU A 185 -7.97 29.20 -1.90
C GLU A 185 -6.59 28.90 -1.25
N HIS A 186 -5.79 29.92 -0.90
CA HIS A 186 -4.44 29.74 -0.35
C HIS A 186 -4.39 28.84 0.91
N ALA A 187 -5.34 28.99 1.84
CA ALA A 187 -5.41 28.17 3.05
C ALA A 187 -5.65 26.68 2.75
N LEU A 188 -6.54 26.40 1.78
CA LEU A 188 -6.80 25.05 1.31
C LEU A 188 -5.59 24.46 0.58
N LEU A 189 -4.93 25.23 -0.29
CA LEU A 189 -3.69 24.82 -0.95
C LEU A 189 -2.58 24.51 0.07
N SER A 190 -2.45 25.30 1.14
CA SER A 190 -1.50 25.02 2.23
C SER A 190 -1.80 23.69 2.93
N THR A 191 -3.08 23.38 3.14
CA THR A 191 -3.53 22.10 3.70
C THR A 191 -3.22 20.94 2.76
N LEU A 192 -3.49 21.08 1.46
CA LEU A 192 -3.18 20.06 0.44
C LEU A 192 -1.67 19.82 0.31
N LYS A 193 -0.85 20.88 0.36
CA LYS A 193 0.61 20.78 0.39
C LYS A 193 1.08 19.97 1.59
N THR A 194 0.51 20.27 2.76
CA THR A 194 0.81 19.58 4.02
C THR A 194 0.39 18.12 3.95
N PHE A 195 -0.78 17.82 3.37
CA PHE A 195 -1.25 16.46 3.12
C PHE A 195 -0.26 15.67 2.28
N GLN A 196 0.06 16.17 1.08
CA GLN A 196 0.97 15.51 0.14
C GLN A 196 2.37 15.32 0.75
N THR A 197 2.90 16.34 1.43
CA THR A 197 4.18 16.27 2.14
C THR A 197 4.18 15.18 3.21
N ASN A 198 3.10 15.10 4.00
CA ASN A 198 3.02 14.12 5.07
C ASN A 198 2.87 12.70 4.52
N ILE A 199 2.20 12.49 3.36
CA ILE A 199 2.11 11.17 2.72
C ILE A 199 3.51 10.70 2.34
N VAL A 200 4.29 11.55 1.67
CA VAL A 200 5.67 11.23 1.29
C VAL A 200 6.51 10.87 2.53
N LYS A 201 6.46 11.72 3.56
CA LYS A 201 7.20 11.47 4.82
C LYS A 201 6.78 10.17 5.51
N LEU A 202 5.48 9.90 5.57
CA LEU A 202 4.95 8.69 6.18
C LEU A 202 5.51 7.43 5.49
N LEU A 203 5.55 7.44 4.15
CA LEU A 203 5.95 6.28 3.36
C LEU A 203 7.47 6.01 3.40
N VAL A 204 8.32 7.05 3.40
CA VAL A 204 9.75 6.85 3.08
C VAL A 204 10.72 7.50 4.06
N THR A 205 10.30 8.49 4.84
CA THR A 205 11.19 9.23 5.74
C THR A 205 11.22 8.58 7.12
N PRO A 206 12.39 8.12 7.60
CA PRO A 206 12.55 7.62 8.95
C PRO A 206 12.16 8.69 9.97
N ASP A 207 11.44 8.27 10.99
CA ASP A 207 10.94 9.13 12.06
C ASP A 207 11.04 8.47 13.45
N ASN A 208 11.64 7.27 13.51
CA ASN A 208 11.79 6.45 14.72
C ASN A 208 10.46 6.15 15.43
N LYS A 209 9.32 6.31 14.74
CA LYS A 209 8.00 5.95 15.28
C LYS A 209 7.70 4.49 14.97
N ASN A 210 7.15 3.81 15.96
CA ASN A 210 6.66 2.44 15.78
C ASN A 210 5.18 2.46 15.38
N TYR A 211 4.92 2.39 14.08
CA TYR A 211 3.57 2.37 13.54
C TYR A 211 2.99 0.96 13.59
N ARG A 212 2.17 0.67 14.61
CA ARG A 212 1.48 -0.61 14.78
C ARG A 212 -0.03 -0.39 14.84
N LEU A 213 -0.74 -1.12 13.99
CA LEU A 213 -2.18 -1.33 14.02
C LEU A 213 -2.53 -2.29 15.15
N ASN A 214 -3.57 -1.95 15.92
CA ASN A 214 -4.04 -2.76 17.03
C ASN A 214 -5.10 -3.74 16.53
N PHE A 215 -4.82 -5.05 16.65
CA PHE A 215 -5.73 -6.12 16.31
C PHE A 215 -5.90 -7.06 17.50
N ASN A 216 -7.11 -7.59 17.69
CA ASN A 216 -7.33 -8.67 18.65
C ASN A 216 -6.96 -10.03 18.03
N ASP A 217 -5.69 -10.18 17.66
CA ASP A 217 -5.11 -11.39 17.06
C ASP A 217 -3.73 -11.69 17.67
N ARG A 218 -3.53 -12.92 18.12
CA ARG A 218 -2.27 -13.37 18.76
C ARG A 218 -1.04 -13.30 17.83
N TYR A 219 -1.25 -13.25 16.53
CA TYR A 219 -0.23 -13.20 15.49
C TYR A 219 -0.16 -11.85 14.78
N SER A 220 -0.90 -10.84 15.23
CA SER A 220 -0.93 -9.49 14.62
C SER A 220 0.46 -8.88 14.40
N GLU A 221 1.41 -9.07 15.32
CA GLU A 221 2.77 -8.58 15.16
C GLU A 221 3.54 -9.24 14.00
N LEU A 222 3.15 -10.43 13.52
CA LEU A 222 3.76 -11.08 12.36
C LEU A 222 3.35 -10.44 11.02
N MET A 223 2.46 -9.44 11.04
CA MET A 223 2.18 -8.61 9.87
C MET A 223 3.37 -7.74 9.46
N TYR A 224 4.23 -7.40 10.42
CA TYR A 224 5.34 -6.48 10.20
C TYR A 224 6.62 -7.25 9.82
N PRO A 225 7.37 -6.76 8.82
CA PRO A 225 8.46 -7.52 8.21
C PRO A 225 9.60 -7.86 9.16
N ASP A 226 9.94 -6.92 10.04
CA ASP A 226 10.97 -7.07 11.06
C ASP A 226 10.65 -8.21 12.02
N VAL A 227 9.43 -8.21 12.57
CA VAL A 227 8.98 -9.24 13.50
C VAL A 227 8.78 -10.58 12.79
N PHE A 228 8.21 -10.58 11.59
CA PHE A 228 8.02 -11.79 10.79
C PHE A 228 9.35 -12.47 10.48
N LEU A 229 10.33 -11.74 9.95
CA LEU A 229 11.65 -12.27 9.59
C LEU A 229 12.43 -12.76 10.82
N TYR A 230 12.38 -12.01 11.92
CA TYR A 230 12.98 -12.41 13.18
C TYR A 230 12.36 -13.73 13.69
N THR A 231 11.03 -13.80 13.74
CA THR A 231 10.29 -14.98 14.22
C THR A 231 10.53 -16.18 13.30
N TYR A 232 10.51 -16.01 11.99
CA TYR A 232 10.78 -17.10 11.04
C TYR A 232 12.19 -17.69 11.21
N THR A 233 13.17 -16.85 11.56
CA THR A 233 14.57 -17.24 11.71
C THR A 233 14.84 -17.90 13.06
N HIS A 234 14.33 -17.32 14.15
CA HIS A 234 14.69 -17.71 15.52
C HIS A 234 13.60 -18.53 16.24
N HIS A 235 12.34 -18.35 15.87
CA HIS A 235 11.16 -18.98 16.47
C HIS A 235 10.29 -19.64 15.40
N ARG A 236 10.91 -20.42 14.51
CA ARG A 236 10.28 -20.93 13.29
C ARG A 236 8.97 -21.70 13.54
N GLN A 237 8.88 -22.44 14.63
CA GLN A 237 7.65 -23.13 15.01
C GLN A 237 6.48 -22.15 15.16
N GLN A 238 6.67 -21.03 15.88
CA GLN A 238 5.64 -20.00 16.03
C GLN A 238 5.24 -19.39 14.68
N ALA A 239 6.20 -19.14 13.79
CA ALA A 239 5.90 -18.65 12.44
C ALA A 239 5.10 -19.68 11.61
N PHE A 240 5.41 -20.97 11.75
CA PHE A 240 4.68 -22.03 11.07
C PHE A 240 3.28 -22.25 11.65
N GLU A 241 3.10 -22.18 12.97
CA GLU A 241 1.78 -22.20 13.62
C GLU A 241 0.90 -21.05 13.10
N ALA A 242 1.45 -19.84 13.03
CA ALA A 242 0.74 -18.69 12.46
C ALA A 242 0.36 -18.89 10.99
N LEU A 243 1.24 -19.52 10.19
CA LEU A 243 0.95 -19.86 8.80
C LEU A 243 -0.17 -20.90 8.68
N VAL A 244 -0.15 -21.95 9.52
CA VAL A 244 -1.21 -22.97 9.57
C VAL A 244 -2.57 -22.33 9.87
N ASP A 245 -2.61 -21.40 10.82
CA ASP A 245 -3.86 -20.72 11.19
C ASP A 245 -4.44 -19.86 10.06
N THR A 246 -3.66 -19.48 9.04
CA THR A 246 -4.16 -18.66 7.92
C THR A 246 -5.20 -19.34 7.04
N VAL A 247 -5.32 -20.66 7.12
CA VAL A 247 -6.34 -21.43 6.38
C VAL A 247 -7.43 -22.00 7.29
N ASN A 248 -7.52 -21.51 8.53
CA ASN A 248 -8.61 -21.83 9.42
C ASN A 248 -9.92 -21.20 8.88
N PRO A 249 -10.97 -21.99 8.63
CA PRO A 249 -12.23 -21.45 8.11
C PRO A 249 -13.00 -20.59 9.14
N LEU A 250 -12.69 -20.69 10.44
CA LEU A 250 -13.39 -20.01 11.53
C LEU A 250 -12.66 -18.74 11.97
N GLN A 251 -12.41 -17.82 11.03
CA GLN A 251 -11.73 -16.56 11.31
C GLN A 251 -12.67 -15.36 11.26
N SER A 252 -12.49 -14.41 12.18
CA SER A 252 -13.13 -13.10 12.06
C SER A 252 -12.52 -12.30 10.91
N THR A 253 -13.19 -11.25 10.43
CA THR A 253 -12.64 -10.37 9.38
C THR A 253 -11.28 -9.78 9.75
N GLU A 254 -11.05 -9.47 11.04
CA GLU A 254 -9.77 -8.99 11.55
C GLU A 254 -8.68 -10.07 11.45
N ASN A 255 -8.97 -11.30 11.89
CA ASN A 255 -8.01 -12.41 11.84
C ASN A 255 -7.70 -12.82 10.39
N LEU A 256 -8.71 -12.76 9.51
CA LEU A 256 -8.53 -12.97 8.07
C LEU A 256 -7.57 -11.94 7.47
N PHE A 257 -7.67 -10.68 7.91
CA PHE A 257 -6.76 -9.63 7.47
C PHE A 257 -5.33 -9.89 7.93
N VAL A 258 -5.14 -10.14 9.23
CA VAL A 258 -3.83 -10.49 9.80
C VAL A 258 -3.22 -11.70 9.06
N SER A 259 -3.99 -12.78 8.90
CA SER A 259 -3.57 -13.99 8.21
C SER A 259 -3.15 -13.73 6.76
N SER A 260 -3.91 -12.91 6.05
CA SER A 260 -3.60 -12.53 4.67
C SER A 260 -2.27 -11.80 4.56
N ILE A 261 -1.96 -10.89 5.50
CA ILE A 261 -0.69 -10.15 5.51
C ILE A 261 0.48 -11.07 5.89
N ILE A 262 0.29 -11.98 6.86
CA ILE A 262 1.31 -13.00 7.23
C ILE A 262 1.63 -13.91 6.04
N LEU A 263 0.60 -14.38 5.32
CA LEU A 263 0.77 -15.21 4.13
C LEU A 263 1.54 -14.47 3.03
N MET A 264 1.25 -13.18 2.83
CA MET A 264 1.97 -12.32 1.89
C MET A 264 3.43 -12.10 2.32
N ASN A 265 3.70 -11.92 3.61
CA ASN A 265 5.07 -11.84 4.13
C ASN A 265 5.85 -13.13 3.83
N TYR A 266 5.25 -14.30 4.08
CA TYR A 266 5.89 -15.57 3.80
C TYR A 266 6.18 -15.77 2.30
N ALA A 267 5.19 -15.47 1.46
CA ALA A 267 5.34 -15.52 0.02
C ALA A 267 6.47 -14.58 -0.48
N PHE A 268 6.45 -13.33 -0.04
CA PHE A 268 7.38 -12.30 -0.51
C PHE A 268 8.81 -12.47 0.02
N TYR A 269 8.98 -12.64 1.33
CA TYR A 269 10.29 -12.64 1.97
C TYR A 269 10.99 -14.01 1.95
N ILE A 270 10.22 -15.10 1.93
CA ILE A 270 10.79 -16.45 1.99
C ILE A 270 10.68 -17.15 0.63
N LEU A 271 9.46 -17.35 0.12
CA LEU A 271 9.23 -18.22 -1.02
C LEU A 271 9.65 -17.63 -2.37
N ARG A 272 9.56 -16.30 -2.53
CA ARG A 272 9.94 -15.59 -3.76
C ARG A 272 11.35 -15.96 -4.24
N THR A 273 12.31 -16.04 -3.30
CA THR A 273 13.71 -16.36 -3.59
C THR A 273 14.04 -17.82 -3.29
N ARG A 274 13.33 -18.47 -2.36
CA ARG A 274 13.58 -19.84 -1.92
C ARG A 274 12.28 -20.65 -1.89
N PRO A 275 11.68 -20.98 -3.05
CA PRO A 275 10.38 -21.66 -3.09
C PRO A 275 10.40 -23.04 -2.44
N ARG A 276 11.57 -23.71 -2.36
CA ARG A 276 11.76 -24.99 -1.66
C ARG A 276 11.55 -24.91 -0.15
N GLU A 277 11.57 -23.72 0.47
CA GLU A 277 11.26 -23.55 1.90
C GLU A 277 9.83 -24.02 2.23
N ILE A 278 8.93 -24.09 1.25
CA ILE A 278 7.58 -24.64 1.41
C ILE A 278 7.59 -26.09 1.92
N LEU A 279 8.63 -26.88 1.64
CA LEU A 279 8.76 -28.26 2.11
C LEU A 279 9.03 -28.35 3.62
N LYS A 280 9.61 -27.30 4.22
CA LYS A 280 9.78 -27.23 5.67
C LYS A 280 8.44 -27.01 6.36
N LEU A 281 7.58 -26.16 5.77
CA LEU A 281 6.20 -26.00 6.24
C LEU A 281 5.42 -27.30 6.07
N LYS A 282 5.54 -27.98 4.91
CA LYS A 282 4.93 -29.31 4.71
C LYS A 282 5.28 -30.29 5.84
N LYS A 283 6.58 -30.44 6.12
CA LYS A 283 7.06 -31.35 7.17
C LYS A 283 6.53 -30.98 8.56
N PHE A 284 6.32 -29.69 8.83
CA PHE A 284 5.78 -29.23 10.10
C PHE A 284 4.28 -29.51 10.24
N VAL A 285 3.51 -29.31 9.16
CA VAL A 285 2.06 -29.50 9.13
C VAL A 285 1.68 -30.96 9.37
N ASP A 286 2.43 -31.90 8.77
CA ASP A 286 2.22 -33.35 8.87
C ASP A 286 0.77 -33.81 8.58
N ASP A 287 0.06 -33.05 7.75
CA ASP A 287 -1.29 -33.30 7.23
C ASP A 287 -1.32 -32.80 5.78
N ASP A 288 -1.42 -33.74 4.83
CA ASP A 288 -1.42 -33.42 3.40
C ASP A 288 -2.63 -32.58 2.99
N ALA A 289 -3.82 -32.79 3.58
CA ALA A 289 -5.01 -32.01 3.23
C ALA A 289 -4.87 -30.56 3.67
N LEU A 290 -4.40 -30.34 4.90
CA LEU A 290 -4.14 -29.02 5.45
C LEU A 290 -3.00 -28.32 4.70
N PHE A 291 -1.92 -29.02 4.39
CA PHE A 291 -0.82 -28.48 3.58
C PHE A 291 -1.28 -28.12 2.16
N GLY A 292 -2.15 -28.91 1.55
CA GLY A 292 -2.76 -28.61 0.25
C GLY A 292 -3.49 -27.26 0.26
N LYS A 293 -4.29 -26.98 1.30
CA LYS A 293 -4.98 -25.70 1.49
C LYS A 293 -3.99 -24.53 1.63
N LEU A 294 -2.91 -24.72 2.39
CA LEU A 294 -1.86 -23.71 2.55
C LEU A 294 -1.16 -23.39 1.23
N LEU A 295 -0.77 -24.43 0.48
CA LEU A 295 -0.12 -24.28 -0.81
C LEU A 295 -1.02 -23.57 -1.82
N GLU A 296 -2.30 -23.93 -1.85
CA GLU A 296 -3.31 -23.26 -2.66
C GLU A 296 -3.46 -21.79 -2.25
N ALA A 297 -3.56 -21.47 -0.96
CA ALA A 297 -3.66 -20.10 -0.47
C ALA A 297 -2.44 -19.25 -0.87
N VAL A 298 -1.22 -19.78 -0.72
CA VAL A 298 0.02 -19.11 -1.15
C VAL A 298 0.00 -18.80 -2.64
N ILE A 299 -0.30 -19.81 -3.48
CA ILE A 299 -0.30 -19.66 -4.95
C ILE A 299 -1.37 -18.69 -5.40
N LYS A 300 -2.58 -18.85 -4.87
CA LYS A 300 -3.70 -17.98 -5.20
C LYS A 300 -3.40 -16.55 -4.80
N ARG A 301 -2.82 -16.30 -3.62
CA ARG A 301 -2.53 -14.92 -3.18
C ARG A 301 -1.65 -14.11 -4.15
N ARG A 302 -0.85 -14.77 -5.01
CA ARG A 302 -0.04 -14.14 -6.08
C ARG A 302 0.92 -13.06 -5.59
N MET A 303 1.32 -13.12 -4.33
CA MET A 303 2.32 -12.20 -3.76
C MET A 303 3.72 -12.63 -4.19
N ALA A 304 4.19 -12.10 -5.32
CA ALA A 304 5.50 -12.37 -5.93
C ALA A 304 5.82 -13.86 -6.17
N VAL A 305 4.82 -14.72 -6.02
CA VAL A 305 4.90 -16.16 -6.15
C VAL A 305 3.74 -16.64 -7.03
N THR A 306 4.03 -17.58 -7.92
CA THR A 306 3.07 -18.20 -8.83
C THR A 306 3.20 -19.72 -8.78
N LYS A 307 2.20 -20.42 -9.33
CA LYS A 307 2.20 -21.87 -9.47
C LYS A 307 3.47 -22.43 -10.11
N VAL A 308 4.01 -21.73 -11.11
CA VAL A 308 5.21 -22.13 -11.87
C VAL A 308 6.43 -22.37 -10.98
N GLN A 309 6.59 -21.60 -9.90
CA GLN A 309 7.73 -21.76 -8.98
C GLN A 309 7.72 -23.08 -8.20
N PHE A 310 6.57 -23.76 -8.15
CA PHE A 310 6.40 -25.02 -7.40
C PHE A 310 6.35 -26.27 -8.29
N GLU A 311 6.26 -26.14 -9.62
CA GLU A 311 6.11 -27.28 -10.55
C GLU A 311 7.20 -28.35 -10.43
N LYS A 312 8.43 -27.91 -10.09
CA LYS A 312 9.59 -28.81 -9.93
C LYS A 312 9.90 -29.14 -8.47
N ILE A 313 9.01 -28.79 -7.55
CA ILE A 313 9.17 -29.03 -6.12
C ILE A 313 8.25 -30.20 -5.74
N PRO A 314 8.75 -31.23 -5.04
CA PRO A 314 7.95 -32.39 -4.65
C PRO A 314 7.00 -32.04 -3.49
N THR A 315 6.01 -31.20 -3.77
CA THR A 315 4.98 -30.80 -2.79
C THR A 315 4.04 -31.96 -2.45
N GLY A 316 3.93 -32.96 -3.34
CA GLY A 316 2.98 -34.07 -3.20
C GLY A 316 1.55 -33.72 -3.59
N HIS A 317 1.31 -32.53 -4.15
CA HIS A 317 0.02 -32.08 -4.64
C HIS A 317 0.03 -31.90 -6.15
N ASP A 318 -1.06 -32.30 -6.80
CA ASP A 318 -1.28 -31.95 -8.19
C ASP A 318 -1.63 -30.47 -8.31
N LEU A 319 -0.64 -29.67 -8.69
CA LEU A 319 -0.81 -28.23 -8.88
C LEU A 319 -1.84 -27.92 -9.97
N SER A 320 -2.10 -28.83 -10.92
CA SER A 320 -3.06 -28.64 -12.02
C SER A 320 -4.47 -28.30 -11.52
N LEU A 321 -4.83 -28.83 -10.34
CA LEU A 321 -6.13 -28.64 -9.69
C LEU A 321 -6.31 -27.24 -9.08
N ILE A 322 -5.21 -26.52 -8.85
CA ILE A 322 -5.26 -25.15 -8.32
C ILE A 322 -5.66 -24.21 -9.46
N ASN A 323 -6.92 -23.76 -9.42
CA ASN A 323 -7.41 -22.71 -10.30
C ASN A 323 -6.91 -21.35 -9.81
N ASP A 324 -5.79 -20.91 -10.34
CA ASP A 324 -5.17 -19.64 -10.01
C ASP A 324 -5.70 -18.49 -10.89
N LYS A 325 -6.58 -18.73 -11.86
CA LYS A 325 -7.12 -17.70 -12.78
C LYS A 325 -8.19 -16.80 -12.17
N GLN A 326 -8.75 -17.15 -11.00
CA GLN A 326 -9.75 -16.31 -10.33
C GLN A 326 -9.11 -15.03 -9.78
N THR A 327 -9.67 -13.88 -10.13
CA THR A 327 -9.24 -12.54 -9.68
C THR A 327 -9.96 -12.08 -8.41
N SER A 328 -11.01 -12.79 -7.97
CA SER A 328 -11.80 -12.50 -6.79
C SER A 328 -11.26 -13.23 -5.55
N PHE A 329 -10.29 -12.61 -4.86
CA PHE A 329 -9.61 -13.24 -3.72
C PHE A 329 -10.32 -13.13 -2.38
N TYR A 330 -11.33 -12.26 -2.26
CA TYR A 330 -12.12 -12.13 -1.03
C TYR A 330 -12.80 -13.47 -0.67
N ASN A 331 -13.09 -14.30 -1.68
CA ASN A 331 -13.74 -15.57 -1.47
C ASN A 331 -12.81 -16.72 -1.08
N ILE A 332 -11.48 -16.67 -1.25
CA ILE A 332 -10.66 -17.90 -1.03
C ILE A 332 -10.61 -18.34 0.44
N LEU A 333 -10.80 -17.40 1.37
CA LEU A 333 -10.92 -17.73 2.80
C LEU A 333 -12.38 -17.96 3.24
N TYR A 334 -13.36 -17.61 2.40
CA TYR A 334 -14.80 -17.87 2.62
C TYR A 334 -15.36 -19.01 1.74
N SER A 335 -14.58 -19.56 0.81
CA SER A 335 -14.96 -20.59 -0.16
C SER A 335 -14.31 -21.95 0.12
N LEU A 336 -13.75 -22.13 1.32
CA LEU A 336 -13.20 -23.40 1.81
C LEU A 336 -14.20 -24.10 2.72
#